data_AF-A0A5E4CK15-F1
#
_entry.id   AF-A0A5E4CK15-F1
#
_cell.length_a   1.000
_cell.length_b   1.000
_cell.length_c   1.000
_cell.angle_alpha   90.00
_cell.angle_beta   90.00
_cell.angle_gamma   90.00
#
_symmetry.space_group_name_H-M   'P 1'
#
loop_
_entity.id
_entity.type
_entity.pdbx_description
1 polymer ?
#
loop_
_entity_poly.entity_id
_entity_poly.type
_entity_poly.pdbx_seq_one_letter_code
_entity_poly.pdbx_strand_id
1 'polypeptide(L)'
;MQALPHVLLLFCPCSGQTFTGINRTDAIILIQTSERARQGRLRATFMQEIQREEERDRKIREEGHQRFTQDQSAVIIQKVWKGHQQRKRTQQDRLAEMEFIGMLPSTNQAERFRIMSRAKLREETRRLRQVEKEEQFQLAMEKTPEALREVEGPDLKEKMKDQIRQWFIECHALTGRFPDYPEESLGGSYLIFADKTPEQVKLELEIQSQESKKKKQEKNKKKETGQPTPEKNKKKEKEKKTRVVRHLLKHRADLWQNRPESKHPDQNFDSETLRKEKRKEVELEIRIQVDELMRQELKNLRLAVDKEEERPLKAPKAVEG
;
A
#
# COMPACT_ATOMS: atom_id res chain seq x y z
N MET A 1 -33.62 10.38 -60.46
CA MET A 1 -32.62 9.78 -61.35
C MET A 1 -31.24 10.22 -60.88
N GLN A 2 -30.59 9.40 -60.06
CA GLN A 2 -29.23 9.65 -59.56
C GLN A 2 -28.37 8.47 -60.02
N ALA A 3 -27.40 8.75 -60.88
CA ALA A 3 -26.36 7.80 -61.25
C ALA A 3 -25.26 7.88 -60.18
N LEU A 4 -25.24 6.89 -59.28
CA LEU A 4 -24.09 6.62 -58.42
C LEU A 4 -23.07 5.83 -59.26
N PRO A 5 -21.80 6.24 -59.37
CA PRO A 5 -20.79 5.34 -59.89
C PRO A 5 -20.41 4.33 -58.80
N HIS A 6 -20.65 3.06 -59.11
CA HIS A 6 -20.07 1.88 -58.49
C HIS A 6 -18.56 2.05 -58.26
N VAL A 7 -18.10 2.25 -57.03
CA VAL A 7 -16.69 2.07 -56.64
C VAL A 7 -16.59 1.37 -55.28
N LEU A 8 -17.29 0.25 -55.11
CA LEU A 8 -17.15 -0.63 -53.93
C LEU A 8 -17.32 -2.11 -54.29
N LEU A 9 -16.81 -2.55 -55.45
CA LEU A 9 -16.69 -3.96 -55.79
C LEU A 9 -15.37 -4.20 -56.51
N LEU A 10 -14.31 -4.46 -55.74
CA LEU A 10 -13.12 -5.20 -56.16
C LEU A 10 -12.32 -5.59 -54.91
N PHE A 11 -12.88 -6.49 -54.11
CA PHE A 11 -12.09 -7.36 -53.24
C PHE A 11 -12.56 -8.80 -53.48
N CYS A 12 -12.06 -9.34 -54.60
CA CYS A 12 -12.07 -10.77 -54.88
C CYS A 12 -10.75 -11.34 -54.33
N PRO A 13 -10.74 -12.35 -53.44
CA PRO A 13 -9.51 -12.93 -52.94
C PRO A 13 -9.01 -13.98 -53.93
N CYS A 14 -8.35 -13.53 -54.99
CA CYS A 14 -7.57 -14.42 -55.87
C CYS A 14 -6.11 -14.43 -55.42
N SER A 15 -5.73 -15.54 -54.79
CA SER A 15 -4.42 -16.20 -54.87
C SER A 15 -3.15 -15.34 -54.78
N GLY A 16 -2.49 -15.39 -53.61
CA GLY A 16 -1.05 -15.61 -53.56
C GLY A 16 -0.10 -14.46 -53.90
N GLN A 17 -0.46 -13.20 -53.64
CA GLN A 17 0.54 -12.12 -53.62
C GLN A 17 1.00 -11.85 -52.19
N THR A 18 2.28 -12.12 -51.94
CA THR A 18 3.00 -11.68 -50.76
C THR A 18 2.85 -10.17 -50.63
N PHE A 19 2.42 -9.71 -49.46
CA PHE A 19 2.35 -8.28 -49.16
C PHE A 19 3.79 -7.77 -49.08
N THR A 20 4.35 -7.29 -50.19
CA THR A 20 5.60 -6.55 -50.18
C THR A 20 5.33 -5.26 -49.41
N GLY A 21 6.00 -5.09 -48.27
CA GLY A 21 5.86 -3.89 -47.45
C GLY A 21 6.08 -2.65 -48.32
N ILE A 22 5.18 -1.67 -48.22
CA ILE A 22 5.27 -0.42 -48.97
C ILE A 22 6.64 0.20 -48.66
N ASN A 23 7.45 0.44 -49.71
CA ASN A 23 8.75 1.08 -49.52
C ASN A 23 8.55 2.46 -48.90
N ARG A 24 9.50 2.89 -48.06
CA ARG A 24 9.41 4.18 -47.32
C ARG A 24 9.10 5.36 -48.24
N THR A 25 9.69 5.40 -49.43
CA THR A 25 9.45 6.45 -50.43
C THR A 25 8.03 6.42 -50.97
N ASP A 26 7.50 5.23 -51.29
CA ASP A 26 6.14 5.06 -51.78
C ASP A 26 5.11 5.44 -50.71
N ALA A 27 5.38 5.12 -49.45
CA ALA A 27 4.56 5.53 -48.31
C ALA A 27 4.53 7.07 -48.15
N ILE A 28 5.68 7.73 -48.31
CA ILE A 28 5.77 9.20 -48.27
C ILE A 28 4.99 9.83 -49.43
N ILE A 29 5.13 9.31 -50.65
CA ILE A 29 4.42 9.81 -51.83
C ILE A 29 2.91 9.65 -51.65
N LEU A 30 2.46 8.51 -51.13
CA LEU A 30 1.05 8.25 -50.86
C LEU A 30 0.47 9.24 -49.85
N ILE A 31 1.17 9.50 -48.75
CA ILE A 31 0.77 10.48 -47.72
C ILE A 31 0.73 11.90 -48.31
N GLN A 32 1.76 12.32 -49.04
CA GLN A 32 1.80 13.66 -49.63
C GLN A 32 0.71 13.86 -50.70
N THR A 33 0.45 12.84 -51.51
CA THR A 33 -0.58 12.91 -52.57
C THR A 33 -1.98 12.96 -51.97
N SER A 34 -2.25 12.14 -50.96
CA SER A 34 -3.52 12.16 -50.23
C SER A 34 -3.73 13.48 -49.48
N GLU A 35 -2.71 14.02 -48.83
CA GLU A 35 -2.81 15.30 -48.12
C GLU A 35 -2.97 16.48 -49.10
N ARG A 36 -2.25 16.51 -50.22
CA ARG A 36 -2.48 17.50 -51.30
C ARG A 36 -3.90 17.41 -51.86
N ALA A 37 -4.42 16.21 -52.07
CA ALA A 37 -5.80 16.02 -52.53
C ALA A 37 -6.83 16.48 -51.47
N ARG A 38 -6.58 16.22 -50.18
CA ARG A 38 -7.42 16.70 -49.08
C ARG A 38 -7.44 18.23 -49.02
N GLN A 39 -6.26 18.85 -49.07
CA GLN A 39 -6.13 20.31 -49.10
C GLN A 39 -6.78 20.92 -50.34
N GLY A 40 -6.62 20.30 -51.51
CA GLY A 40 -7.29 20.72 -52.75
C GLY A 40 -8.82 20.70 -52.63
N ARG A 41 -9.39 19.62 -52.06
CA ARG A 41 -10.84 19.56 -51.78
C ARG A 41 -11.29 20.61 -50.77
N LEU A 42 -10.51 20.84 -49.72
CA LEU A 42 -10.82 21.87 -48.72
C LEU A 42 -10.81 23.28 -49.32
N ARG A 43 -9.80 23.61 -50.12
CA ARG A 43 -9.72 24.89 -50.84
C ARG A 43 -10.85 25.03 -51.85
N ALA A 44 -11.18 23.99 -52.60
CA ALA A 44 -12.26 24.00 -53.57
C ALA A 44 -13.63 24.20 -52.91
N THR A 45 -13.91 23.51 -51.81
CA THR A 45 -15.16 23.69 -51.05
C THR A 45 -15.28 25.10 -50.49
N PHE A 46 -14.20 25.64 -49.92
CA PHE A 46 -14.15 27.02 -49.42
C PHE A 46 -14.37 28.06 -50.54
N MET A 47 -13.65 27.92 -51.67
CA MET A 47 -13.82 28.82 -52.82
C MET A 47 -15.23 28.73 -53.43
N GLN A 48 -15.83 27.54 -53.48
CA GLN A 48 -17.21 27.40 -53.93
C GLN A 48 -18.20 28.07 -52.96
N GLU A 49 -17.94 28.04 -51.66
CA GLU A 49 -18.77 28.70 -50.67
C GLU A 49 -18.69 30.23 -50.81
N ILE A 50 -17.49 30.77 -51.00
CA ILE A 50 -17.27 32.19 -51.31
C ILE A 50 -18.01 32.57 -52.60
N GLN A 51 -17.84 31.82 -53.69
CA GLN A 51 -18.51 32.12 -54.96
C GLN A 51 -20.04 32.08 -54.84
N ARG A 52 -20.58 31.10 -54.09
CA ARG A 52 -22.03 31.02 -53.82
C ARG A 52 -22.52 32.21 -52.98
N GLU A 53 -21.70 32.69 -52.05
CA GLU A 53 -22.01 33.88 -51.25
C GLU A 53 -21.96 35.15 -52.09
N GLU A 54 -20.90 35.36 -52.86
CA GLU A 54 -20.78 36.49 -53.78
C GLU A 54 -21.92 36.52 -54.80
N GLU A 55 -22.35 35.36 -55.31
CA GLU A 55 -23.51 35.26 -56.19
C GLU A 55 -24.82 35.62 -55.47
N ARG A 56 -25.00 35.18 -54.21
CA ARG A 56 -26.15 35.61 -53.38
C ARG A 56 -26.15 37.12 -53.18
N ASP A 57 -25.00 37.70 -52.84
CA ASP A 57 -24.86 39.13 -52.59
C ASP A 57 -25.05 39.95 -53.86
N ARG A 58 -24.56 39.45 -55.01
CA ARG A 58 -24.83 40.05 -56.32
C ARG A 58 -26.33 40.06 -56.63
N LYS A 59 -27.02 38.92 -56.44
CA LYS A 59 -28.48 38.83 -56.63
C LYS A 59 -29.25 39.77 -55.70
N ILE A 60 -28.86 39.88 -54.44
CA ILE A 60 -29.50 40.82 -53.49
C ILE A 60 -29.30 42.27 -53.93
N ARG A 61 -28.13 42.63 -54.50
CA ARG A 61 -27.86 43.97 -55.04
C ARG A 61 -28.66 44.28 -56.30
N GLU A 62 -28.81 43.31 -57.21
CA GLU A 62 -29.48 43.46 -58.50
C GLU A 62 -31.01 43.39 -58.39
N GLU A 63 -31.55 42.42 -57.65
CA GLU A 63 -32.98 42.11 -57.57
C GLU A 63 -33.63 42.62 -56.27
N GLY A 64 -32.83 43.11 -55.32
CA GLY A 64 -33.27 43.43 -53.95
C GLY A 64 -33.46 42.17 -53.09
N HIS A 65 -33.88 42.35 -51.83
CA HIS A 65 -34.30 41.22 -51.00
C HIS A 65 -35.55 40.57 -51.59
N GLN A 66 -35.53 39.24 -51.77
CA GLN A 66 -36.74 38.46 -52.05
C GLN A 66 -37.77 38.70 -50.94
N ARG A 67 -38.79 39.52 -51.25
CA ARG A 67 -39.92 39.76 -50.35
C ARG A 67 -40.95 38.66 -50.59
N PHE A 68 -40.93 37.66 -49.72
CA PHE A 68 -41.99 36.67 -49.70
C PHE A 68 -43.31 37.33 -49.28
N THR A 69 -44.41 37.00 -49.95
CA THR A 69 -45.73 37.33 -49.43
C THR A 69 -45.98 36.58 -48.12
N GLN A 70 -46.94 37.02 -47.33
CA GLN A 70 -47.30 36.37 -46.07
C GLN A 70 -47.63 34.87 -46.28
N ASP A 71 -48.38 34.55 -47.34
CA ASP A 71 -48.74 33.18 -47.68
C ASP A 71 -47.53 32.35 -48.12
N GLN A 72 -46.64 32.90 -48.93
CA GLN A 72 -45.39 32.23 -49.33
C GLN A 72 -44.50 31.94 -48.13
N SER A 73 -44.39 32.90 -47.21
CA SER A 73 -43.64 32.75 -45.95
C SER A 73 -44.25 31.66 -45.08
N ALA A 74 -45.58 31.65 -44.94
CA ALA A 74 -46.30 30.64 -44.18
C ALA A 74 -46.09 29.23 -44.76
N VAL A 75 -46.14 29.08 -46.09
CA VAL A 75 -45.88 27.79 -46.77
C VAL A 75 -44.45 27.30 -46.52
N ILE A 76 -43.45 28.18 -46.59
CA ILE A 76 -42.04 27.83 -46.32
C ILE A 76 -41.88 27.34 -44.88
N ILE A 77 -42.42 28.08 -43.90
CA ILE A 77 -42.34 27.73 -42.48
C ILE A 77 -43.04 26.39 -42.22
N GLN A 78 -44.26 26.21 -42.74
CA GLN A 78 -45.02 24.97 -42.60
C GLN A 78 -44.28 23.78 -43.22
N LYS A 79 -43.66 23.96 -44.40
CA LYS A 79 -42.89 22.91 -45.06
C LYS A 79 -41.68 22.49 -44.22
N VAL A 80 -40.94 23.45 -43.69
CA VAL A 80 -39.78 23.20 -42.82
C VAL A 80 -40.23 22.47 -41.54
N TRP A 81 -41.31 22.94 -40.91
CA TRP A 81 -41.87 22.33 -39.70
C TRP A 81 -42.34 20.90 -39.93
N LYS A 82 -43.17 20.66 -40.96
CA LYS A 82 -43.65 19.32 -41.32
C LYS A 82 -42.48 18.39 -41.63
N GLY A 83 -41.46 18.88 -42.33
CA GLY A 83 -40.24 18.12 -42.60
C GLY A 83 -39.45 17.77 -41.33
N HIS A 84 -39.29 18.72 -40.41
CA HIS A 84 -38.64 18.46 -39.12
C HIS A 84 -39.42 17.43 -38.29
N GLN A 85 -40.73 17.61 -38.18
CA GLN A 85 -41.62 16.72 -37.44
C GLN A 85 -41.58 15.30 -38.01
N GLN A 86 -41.62 15.16 -39.34
CA GLN A 86 -41.52 13.85 -39.99
C GLN A 86 -40.17 13.19 -39.75
N ARG A 87 -39.06 13.92 -39.88
CA ARG A 87 -37.71 13.38 -39.59
C ARG A 87 -37.59 12.92 -38.14
N LYS A 88 -38.12 13.71 -37.19
CA LYS A 88 -38.13 13.36 -35.77
C LYS A 88 -38.95 12.10 -35.50
N ARG A 89 -40.13 11.98 -36.12
CA ARG A 89 -40.97 10.78 -36.03
C ARG A 89 -40.28 9.56 -36.63
N THR A 90 -39.74 9.67 -37.84
CA THR A 90 -38.98 8.59 -38.49
C THR A 90 -37.76 8.16 -37.66
N GLN A 91 -37.09 9.09 -36.99
CA GLN A 91 -36.00 8.75 -36.07
C GLN A 91 -36.50 7.96 -34.85
N GLN A 92 -37.64 8.36 -34.26
CA GLN A 92 -38.27 7.63 -33.15
C GLN A 92 -38.73 6.24 -33.58
N ASP A 93 -39.43 6.13 -34.72
CA ASP A 93 -39.89 4.85 -35.27
C ASP A 93 -38.69 3.93 -35.56
N ARG A 94 -37.60 4.46 -36.11
CA ARG A 94 -36.35 3.71 -36.32
C ARG A 94 -35.75 3.23 -35.00
N LEU A 95 -35.72 4.06 -33.96
CA LEU A 95 -35.19 3.65 -32.65
C LEU A 95 -36.08 2.58 -32.00
N ALA A 96 -37.40 2.72 -32.08
CA ALA A 96 -38.35 1.75 -31.59
C ALA A 96 -38.22 0.41 -32.33
N GLU A 97 -38.04 0.44 -33.66
CA GLU A 97 -37.79 -0.76 -34.46
C GLU A 97 -36.44 -1.41 -34.11
N MET A 98 -35.38 -0.62 -33.91
CA MET A 98 -34.07 -1.13 -33.47
C MET A 98 -34.15 -1.76 -32.07
N GLU A 99 -34.96 -1.22 -31.16
CA GLU A 99 -35.25 -1.82 -29.86
C GLU A 99 -36.08 -3.11 -30.00
N PHE A 100 -37.10 -3.10 -30.87
CA PHE A 100 -37.97 -4.25 -31.14
C PHE A 100 -37.24 -5.44 -31.75
N ILE A 101 -36.38 -5.22 -32.76
CA ILE A 101 -35.52 -6.24 -33.37
C ILE A 101 -34.39 -6.67 -32.41
N GLY A 102 -34.13 -5.90 -31.34
CA GLY A 102 -33.09 -6.19 -30.35
C GLY A 102 -31.68 -5.73 -30.74
N MET A 103 -31.56 -4.81 -31.70
CA MET A 103 -30.28 -4.15 -32.04
C MET A 103 -29.89 -3.06 -31.03
N LEU A 104 -30.86 -2.50 -30.31
CA LEU A 104 -30.63 -1.60 -29.18
C LEU A 104 -31.18 -2.21 -27.90
N PRO A 105 -30.48 -2.08 -26.75
CA PRO A 105 -31.01 -2.50 -25.47
C PRO A 105 -32.23 -1.66 -25.13
N SER A 106 -33.26 -2.29 -24.57
CA SER A 106 -34.42 -1.55 -24.09
C SER A 106 -34.04 -0.54 -23.03
N THR A 107 -34.83 0.51 -22.85
CA THR A 107 -34.51 1.60 -21.90
C THR A 107 -34.22 1.06 -20.49
N ASN A 108 -35.03 0.11 -20.01
CA ASN A 108 -34.85 -0.55 -18.71
C ASN A 108 -33.56 -1.40 -18.64
N GLN A 109 -33.22 -2.06 -19.74
CA GLN A 109 -32.02 -2.88 -19.84
C GLN A 109 -30.76 -2.00 -19.89
N ALA A 110 -30.79 -0.90 -20.64
CA ALA A 110 -29.73 0.09 -20.72
C ALA A 110 -29.45 0.73 -19.35
N GLU A 111 -30.51 1.04 -18.58
CA GLU A 111 -30.36 1.55 -17.22
C GLU A 111 -29.73 0.52 -16.28
N ARG A 112 -30.18 -0.75 -16.33
CA ARG A 112 -29.55 -1.84 -15.58
C ARG A 112 -28.08 -2.01 -15.94
N PHE A 113 -27.73 -1.98 -17.23
CA PHE A 113 -26.34 -2.03 -17.66
C PHE A 113 -25.53 -0.85 -17.13
N ARG A 114 -26.06 0.37 -17.16
CA ARG A 114 -25.39 1.55 -16.57
C ARG A 114 -25.14 1.39 -15.08
N ILE A 115 -26.12 0.89 -14.32
CA ILE A 115 -25.98 0.64 -12.88
C ILE A 115 -24.90 -0.41 -12.64
N MET A 116 -24.93 -1.53 -13.37
CA MET A 116 -23.93 -2.59 -13.25
C MET A 116 -22.53 -2.11 -13.62
N SER A 117 -22.37 -1.38 -14.72
CA SER A 117 -21.08 -0.83 -15.13
C SER A 117 -20.54 0.15 -14.08
N ARG A 118 -21.40 0.99 -13.49
CA ARG A 118 -21.01 1.89 -12.39
C ARG A 118 -20.62 1.11 -11.14
N ALA A 119 -21.32 0.03 -10.81
CA ALA A 119 -21.00 -0.83 -9.67
C ALA A 119 -19.65 -1.54 -9.87
N LYS A 120 -19.40 -2.10 -11.06
CA LYS A 120 -18.12 -2.72 -11.44
C LYS A 120 -16.97 -1.74 -11.35
N LEU A 121 -17.11 -0.54 -11.93
CA LEU A 121 -16.08 0.49 -11.87
C LEU A 121 -15.75 0.89 -10.41
N ARG A 122 -16.79 1.01 -9.56
CA ARG A 122 -16.59 1.29 -8.12
C ARG A 122 -15.89 0.16 -7.40
N GLU A 123 -16.20 -1.09 -7.74
CA GLU A 123 -15.54 -2.27 -7.19
C GLU A 123 -14.07 -2.33 -7.60
N GLU A 124 -13.77 -2.14 -8.89
CA GLU A 124 -12.40 -2.08 -9.41
C GLU A 124 -11.59 -0.97 -8.75
N THR A 125 -12.16 0.23 -8.62
CA THR A 125 -11.53 1.36 -7.93
C THR A 125 -11.21 1.02 -6.47
N ARG A 126 -12.11 0.31 -5.79
CA ARG A 126 -11.90 -0.12 -4.39
C ARG A 126 -10.79 -1.16 -4.28
N ARG A 127 -10.75 -2.12 -5.20
CA ARG A 127 -9.69 -3.14 -5.27
C ARG A 127 -8.33 -2.49 -5.52
N LEU A 128 -8.25 -1.55 -6.47
CA LEU A 128 -7.01 -0.83 -6.75
C LEU A 128 -6.51 -0.05 -5.54
N ARG A 129 -7.42 0.68 -4.86
CA ARG A 129 -7.07 1.40 -3.63
C ARG A 129 -6.61 0.47 -2.52
N GLN A 130 -7.22 -0.71 -2.39
CA GLN A 130 -6.79 -1.68 -1.38
C GLN A 130 -5.36 -2.18 -1.64
N VAL A 131 -5.01 -2.45 -2.89
CA VAL A 131 -3.64 -2.83 -3.28
C VAL A 131 -2.66 -1.70 -2.99
N GLU A 132 -2.98 -0.47 -3.39
CA GLU A 132 -2.13 0.70 -3.14
C GLU A 132 -1.89 0.92 -1.62
N LYS A 133 -2.93 0.73 -0.80
CA LYS A 133 -2.81 0.88 0.65
C LYS A 133 -2.01 -0.24 1.30
N GLU A 134 -2.15 -1.47 0.81
CA GLU A 134 -1.32 -2.60 1.24
C GLU A 134 0.15 -2.35 0.91
N GLU A 135 0.46 -1.93 -0.33
CA GLU A 135 1.83 -1.59 -0.75
C GLU A 135 2.42 -0.46 0.11
N GLN A 136 1.64 0.59 0.41
CA GLN A 136 2.05 1.66 1.31
C GLN A 136 2.36 1.15 2.72
N PHE A 137 1.56 0.20 3.23
CA PHE A 137 1.79 -0.40 4.53
C PHE A 137 3.03 -1.28 4.55
N GLN A 138 3.22 -2.14 3.55
CA GLN A 138 4.42 -2.98 3.44
C GLN A 138 5.69 -2.14 3.34
N LEU A 139 5.66 -1.08 2.52
CA LEU A 139 6.78 -0.14 2.43
C LEU A 139 7.06 0.56 3.78
N ALA A 140 6.01 0.90 4.53
CA ALA A 140 6.17 1.48 5.85
C ALA A 140 6.72 0.47 6.87
N MET A 141 6.33 -0.81 6.79
CA MET A 141 6.85 -1.89 7.64
C MET A 141 8.38 -2.04 7.50
N GLU A 142 8.90 -1.89 6.29
CA GLU A 142 10.33 -1.97 5.99
C GLU A 142 11.08 -0.69 6.39
N LYS A 143 10.54 0.49 6.06
CA LYS A 143 11.21 1.78 6.29
C LYS A 143 11.20 2.25 7.74
N THR A 144 10.14 1.93 8.49
CA THR A 144 9.99 2.38 9.87
C THR A 144 11.16 1.95 10.79
N PRO A 145 11.59 0.66 10.82
CA PRO A 145 12.71 0.25 11.66
C PRO A 145 14.04 0.90 11.26
N GLU A 146 14.29 1.10 9.96
CA GLU A 146 15.49 1.81 9.47
C GLU A 146 15.50 3.26 9.95
N ALA A 147 14.38 3.98 9.78
CA ALA A 147 14.26 5.35 10.25
C ALA A 147 14.41 5.47 11.77
N LEU A 148 13.90 4.50 12.54
CA LEU A 148 14.07 4.46 14.00
C LEU A 148 15.53 4.21 14.40
N ARG A 149 16.25 3.34 13.68
CA ARG A 149 17.67 3.07 13.93
C ARG A 149 18.53 4.32 13.71
N GLU A 150 18.25 5.09 12.66
CA GLU A 150 19.00 6.31 12.35
C GLU A 150 18.69 7.45 13.33
N VAL A 151 17.42 7.65 13.67
CA VAL A 151 16.99 8.81 14.48
C VAL A 151 17.10 8.56 15.98
N GLU A 152 16.62 7.40 16.46
CA GLU A 152 16.57 7.08 17.89
C GLU A 152 17.68 6.12 18.33
N GLY A 153 18.30 5.40 17.40
CA GLY A 153 19.26 4.35 17.74
C GLY A 153 20.50 4.82 18.49
N PRO A 154 21.18 5.92 18.09
CA PRO A 154 22.35 6.43 18.81
C PRO A 154 22.03 6.83 20.25
N ASP A 155 20.90 7.54 20.45
CA ASP A 155 20.45 8.00 21.76
C ASP A 155 20.04 6.83 22.67
N LEU A 156 19.31 5.84 22.15
CA LEU A 156 19.00 4.60 22.89
C LEU A 156 20.27 3.85 23.30
N LYS A 157 21.23 3.72 22.38
CA LYS A 157 22.50 3.04 22.62
C LYS A 157 23.30 3.73 23.73
N GLU A 158 23.43 5.05 23.67
CA GLU A 158 24.14 5.85 24.67
C GLU A 158 23.48 5.74 26.04
N LYS A 159 22.16 5.94 26.12
CA LYS A 159 21.38 5.80 27.36
C LYS A 159 21.55 4.43 28.00
N MET A 160 21.46 3.35 27.23
CA MET A 160 21.66 2.00 27.76
C MET A 160 23.09 1.79 28.28
N LYS A 161 24.10 2.25 27.53
CA LYS A 161 25.50 2.17 27.97
C LYS A 161 25.71 2.94 29.28
N ASP A 162 25.17 4.14 29.40
CA ASP A 162 25.32 4.97 30.58
C ASP A 162 24.67 4.36 31.81
N GLN A 163 23.45 3.81 31.66
CA GLN A 163 22.78 3.08 32.74
C GLN A 163 23.60 1.87 33.20
N ILE A 164 24.20 1.11 32.27
CA ILE A 164 25.04 -0.05 32.61
C ILE A 164 26.36 0.39 33.25
N ARG A 165 27.00 1.45 32.75
CA ARG A 165 28.22 2.03 33.37
C ARG A 165 27.94 2.49 34.79
N GLN A 166 26.82 3.18 34.98
CA GLN A 166 26.38 3.62 36.30
C GLN A 166 26.19 2.41 37.23
N TRP A 167 25.56 1.35 36.75
CA TRP A 167 25.41 0.10 37.50
C TRP A 167 26.77 -0.54 37.87
N PHE A 168 27.75 -0.55 36.96
CA PHE A 168 29.11 -1.02 37.28
C PHE A 168 29.74 -0.24 38.43
N ILE A 169 29.64 1.09 38.38
CA ILE A 169 30.23 2.00 39.37
C ILE A 169 29.56 1.79 40.74
N GLU A 170 28.22 1.74 40.77
CA GLU A 170 27.47 1.56 42.01
C GLU A 170 27.75 0.21 42.66
N CYS A 171 27.81 -0.86 41.87
CA CYS A 171 28.15 -2.18 42.38
C CYS A 171 29.56 -2.19 42.96
N HIS A 172 30.55 -1.67 42.22
CA HIS A 172 31.94 -1.62 42.69
C HIS A 172 32.08 -0.76 43.95
N ALA A 173 31.39 0.38 44.05
CA ALA A 173 31.42 1.22 45.25
C ALA A 173 30.85 0.51 46.49
N LEU A 174 29.90 -0.41 46.32
CA LEU A 174 29.27 -1.16 47.42
C LEU A 174 30.05 -2.42 47.81
N THR A 175 30.56 -3.19 46.84
CA THR A 175 31.18 -4.50 47.08
C THR A 175 32.71 -4.47 47.01
N GLY A 176 33.30 -3.41 46.44
CA GLY A 176 34.74 -3.30 46.19
C GLY A 176 35.25 -4.16 45.03
N ARG A 177 34.37 -4.78 44.23
CA ARG A 177 34.69 -5.52 43.00
C ARG A 177 33.62 -5.31 41.93
N PHE A 178 33.99 -5.46 40.66
CA PHE A 178 33.01 -5.36 39.57
C PHE A 178 32.01 -6.54 39.55
N PRO A 179 30.71 -6.28 39.35
CA PRO A 179 29.66 -7.31 39.34
C PRO A 179 29.76 -8.21 38.10
N ASP A 180 29.23 -9.43 38.14
CA ASP A 180 29.15 -10.31 36.95
C ASP A 180 28.02 -9.85 36.02
N TYR A 181 28.33 -9.76 34.71
CA TYR A 181 27.34 -9.37 33.71
C TYR A 181 26.33 -10.50 33.46
N PRO A 182 25.01 -10.24 33.43
CA PRO A 182 24.01 -11.27 33.15
C PRO A 182 24.19 -11.92 31.77
N GLU A 183 24.04 -13.24 31.70
CA GLU A 183 24.09 -13.98 30.44
C GLU A 183 22.91 -13.65 29.52
N GLU A 184 23.14 -13.73 28.21
CA GLU A 184 22.12 -13.52 27.18
C GLU A 184 20.93 -14.48 27.33
N SER A 185 21.20 -15.72 27.75
CA SER A 185 20.22 -16.78 28.01
C SER A 185 19.22 -16.42 29.12
N LEU A 186 19.60 -15.52 30.04
CA LEU A 186 18.80 -15.03 31.15
C LEU A 186 18.18 -13.65 30.87
N GLY A 187 18.40 -13.09 29.68
CA GLY A 187 17.86 -11.78 29.27
C GLY A 187 18.84 -10.61 29.36
N GLY A 188 20.13 -10.85 29.67
CA GLY A 188 21.17 -9.82 29.60
C GLY A 188 20.89 -8.58 30.47
N SER A 189 21.11 -7.38 29.92
CA SER A 189 20.84 -6.12 30.64
C SER A 189 19.38 -5.88 30.96
N TYR A 190 18.44 -6.63 30.40
CA TYR A 190 17.03 -6.52 30.78
C TYR A 190 16.83 -6.73 32.29
N LEU A 191 17.65 -7.59 32.92
CA LEU A 191 17.62 -7.81 34.37
C LEU A 191 18.22 -6.66 35.18
N ILE A 192 19.09 -5.85 34.57
CA ILE A 192 19.72 -4.66 35.15
C ILE A 192 18.72 -3.49 35.11
N PHE A 193 17.96 -3.38 34.01
CA PHE A 193 16.96 -2.32 33.81
C PHE A 193 15.59 -2.60 34.43
N ALA A 194 15.37 -3.78 35.00
CA ALA A 194 14.17 -4.04 35.78
C ALA A 194 14.19 -3.16 37.04
N ASP A 195 13.12 -2.40 37.29
CA ASP A 195 12.98 -1.54 38.47
C ASP A 195 13.08 -2.36 39.76
N LYS A 196 14.30 -2.54 40.26
CA LYS A 196 14.60 -3.23 41.51
C LYS A 196 14.99 -2.20 42.55
N THR A 197 14.44 -2.33 43.75
CA THR A 197 14.84 -1.49 44.90
C THR A 197 16.32 -1.74 45.23
N PRO A 198 17.10 -0.72 45.65
CA PRO A 198 18.55 -0.85 45.89
C PRO A 198 18.92 -1.93 46.92
N GLU A 199 18.03 -2.25 47.85
CA GLU A 199 18.22 -3.35 48.82
C GLU A 199 18.15 -4.75 48.17
N GLN A 200 17.28 -4.94 47.18
CA GLN A 200 17.17 -6.20 46.43
C GLN A 200 18.41 -6.44 45.57
N VAL A 201 18.96 -5.36 44.99
CA VAL A 201 20.20 -5.43 44.20
C VAL A 201 21.39 -5.83 45.08
N LYS A 202 21.52 -5.27 46.29
CA LYS A 202 22.56 -5.67 47.25
C LYS A 202 22.46 -7.14 47.64
N LEU A 203 21.26 -7.61 48.00
CA LEU A 203 21.01 -9.00 48.37
C LEU A 203 21.33 -9.98 47.22
N GLU A 204 20.92 -9.65 45.98
CA GLU A 204 21.18 -10.49 44.80
C GLU A 204 22.67 -10.54 44.45
N LEU A 205 23.38 -9.42 44.56
CA LEU A 205 24.84 -9.34 44.36
C LEU A 205 25.62 -10.10 45.45
N GLU A 206 25.16 -10.03 46.70
CA GLU A 206 25.79 -10.73 47.82
C GLU A 206 25.56 -12.24 47.70
N ILE A 207 24.39 -12.66 47.25
CA ILE A 207 24.09 -14.05 46.88
C ILE A 207 24.96 -14.50 45.68
N GLN A 208 25.13 -13.69 44.63
CA GLN A 208 26.02 -14.02 43.51
C GLN A 208 27.50 -14.11 43.92
N SER A 209 27.97 -13.26 44.83
CA SER A 209 29.33 -13.33 45.40
C SER A 209 29.57 -14.60 46.23
N GLN A 210 28.50 -15.17 46.79
CA GLN A 210 28.51 -16.44 47.52
C GLN A 210 28.28 -17.65 46.59
N GLU A 211 27.49 -17.52 45.53
CA GLU A 211 27.26 -18.57 44.52
C GLU A 211 28.44 -18.77 43.59
N SER A 212 29.18 -17.73 43.24
CA SER A 212 30.47 -17.83 42.53
C SER A 212 31.52 -18.64 43.33
N LYS A 213 31.39 -18.69 44.66
CA LYS A 213 32.16 -19.60 45.54
C LYS A 213 31.58 -21.03 45.61
N LYS A 214 30.27 -21.22 45.38
CA LYS A 214 29.58 -22.54 45.42
C LYS A 214 29.48 -23.26 44.07
N LYS A 215 29.63 -22.58 42.93
CA LYS A 215 29.55 -23.14 41.56
C LYS A 215 30.69 -24.12 41.15
N LYS A 216 31.46 -24.64 42.12
CA LYS A 216 32.43 -25.72 41.94
C LYS A 216 31.93 -27.10 42.40
N GLN A 217 30.72 -27.20 42.95
CA GLN A 217 30.09 -28.47 43.32
C GLN A 217 28.61 -28.50 42.92
N GLU A 218 28.18 -29.69 42.49
CA GLU A 218 26.83 -30.14 42.15
C GLU A 218 26.22 -29.80 40.78
N LYS A 219 26.36 -30.80 39.90
CA LYS A 219 25.58 -31.04 38.69
C LYS A 219 24.97 -32.45 38.83
N ASN A 220 23.69 -32.57 39.20
CA ASN A 220 22.74 -33.67 38.88
C ASN A 220 21.59 -33.74 39.90
N LYS A 221 20.32 -33.60 39.47
CA LYS A 221 19.40 -34.72 39.13
C LYS A 221 18.05 -34.17 38.69
N LYS A 222 17.40 -34.90 37.77
CA LYS A 222 16.20 -34.53 37.00
C LYS A 222 14.98 -35.30 37.53
N LYS A 223 13.80 -34.64 37.40
CA LYS A 223 12.43 -35.15 37.16
C LYS A 223 11.73 -36.07 38.19
N GLU A 224 10.48 -35.69 38.51
CA GLU A 224 9.32 -36.55 38.19
C GLU A 224 8.02 -35.76 38.01
N THR A 225 7.13 -36.30 37.19
CA THR A 225 6.00 -35.65 36.52
C THR A 225 4.70 -36.29 37.00
N GLY A 226 3.77 -35.51 37.56
CA GLY A 226 2.43 -35.98 37.95
C GLY A 226 1.36 -35.67 36.90
N GLN A 227 0.64 -36.71 36.42
CA GLN A 227 -0.52 -36.61 35.52
C GLN A 227 -1.72 -35.90 36.17
N PRO A 228 -2.46 -35.01 35.48
CA PRO A 228 -3.71 -34.45 35.98
C PRO A 228 -4.94 -35.19 35.43
N THR A 229 -5.95 -35.37 36.30
CA THR A 229 -7.26 -35.99 36.03
C THR A 229 -8.18 -35.17 35.10
N PRO A 230 -9.10 -35.81 34.36
CA PRO A 230 -9.87 -35.19 33.26
C PRO A 230 -10.85 -34.08 33.68
N GLU A 231 -11.31 -34.03 34.94
CA GLU A 231 -12.16 -32.95 35.46
C GLU A 231 -11.43 -31.61 35.69
N LYS A 232 -10.13 -31.66 36.04
CA LYS A 232 -9.29 -30.47 36.19
C LYS A 232 -9.01 -29.78 34.84
N ASN A 233 -9.07 -30.52 33.72
CA ASN A 233 -8.83 -29.97 32.39
C ASN A 233 -9.98 -29.09 31.89
N LYS A 234 -11.24 -29.46 32.12
CA LYS A 234 -12.39 -28.60 31.76
C LYS A 234 -12.45 -27.30 32.59
N LYS A 235 -12.04 -27.34 33.87
CA LYS A 235 -11.97 -26.15 34.74
C LYS A 235 -10.78 -25.25 34.38
N LYS A 236 -9.60 -25.83 34.11
CA LYS A 236 -8.42 -25.11 33.59
C LYS A 236 -8.64 -24.53 32.21
N GLU A 237 -9.40 -25.19 31.33
CA GLU A 237 -9.70 -24.68 30.00
C GLU A 237 -10.69 -23.51 30.06
N LYS A 238 -11.73 -23.61 30.91
CA LYS A 238 -12.62 -22.48 31.20
C LYS A 238 -11.83 -21.31 31.80
N GLU A 239 -10.97 -21.54 32.80
CA GLU A 239 -10.14 -20.52 33.46
C GLU A 239 -9.10 -19.89 32.51
N LYS A 240 -8.48 -20.69 31.62
CA LYS A 240 -7.63 -20.19 30.53
C LYS A 240 -8.43 -19.32 29.56
N LYS A 241 -9.63 -19.75 29.16
CA LYS A 241 -10.53 -18.94 28.31
C LYS A 241 -10.93 -17.64 29.00
N THR A 242 -11.29 -17.65 30.29
CA THR A 242 -11.60 -16.41 31.04
C THR A 242 -10.37 -15.52 31.20
N ARG A 243 -9.17 -16.07 31.38
CA ARG A 243 -7.92 -15.32 31.47
C ARG A 243 -7.54 -14.67 30.14
N VAL A 244 -7.72 -15.38 29.03
CA VAL A 244 -7.53 -14.85 27.66
C VAL A 244 -8.53 -13.74 27.39
N VAL A 245 -9.83 -13.95 27.68
CA VAL A 245 -10.86 -12.90 27.53
C VAL A 245 -10.54 -11.69 28.39
N ARG A 246 -10.07 -11.88 29.64
CA ARG A 246 -9.67 -10.78 30.51
C ARG A 246 -8.44 -10.03 29.99
N HIS A 247 -7.48 -10.72 29.39
CA HIS A 247 -6.34 -10.10 28.70
C HIS A 247 -6.79 -9.31 27.47
N LEU A 248 -7.69 -9.87 26.65
CA LEU A 248 -8.23 -9.19 25.47
C LEU A 248 -9.02 -7.95 25.84
N LEU A 249 -9.82 -8.00 26.91
CA LEU A 249 -10.58 -6.86 27.41
C LEU A 249 -9.65 -5.77 27.97
N LYS A 250 -8.58 -6.13 28.70
CA LYS A 250 -7.56 -5.18 29.13
C LYS A 250 -6.82 -4.57 27.95
N HIS A 251 -6.35 -5.38 27.02
CA HIS A 251 -5.69 -4.91 25.81
C HIS A 251 -6.59 -3.96 24.98
N ARG A 252 -7.89 -4.26 24.91
CA ARG A 252 -8.88 -3.36 24.30
C ARG A 252 -9.00 -2.04 25.08
N ALA A 253 -9.12 -2.11 26.40
CA ALA A 253 -9.21 -0.93 27.25
C ALA A 253 -7.96 -0.04 27.10
N ASP A 254 -6.78 -0.63 27.18
CA ASP A 254 -5.49 0.07 27.18
C ASP A 254 -5.15 0.70 25.83
N LEU A 255 -5.51 0.05 24.70
CA LEU A 255 -5.13 0.52 23.36
C LEU A 255 -6.23 1.25 22.59
N TRP A 256 -7.50 0.93 22.85
CA TRP A 256 -8.62 1.37 22.00
C TRP A 256 -9.62 2.30 22.69
N GLN A 257 -9.74 2.26 24.02
CA GLN A 257 -10.81 3.00 24.73
C GLN A 257 -10.60 4.52 24.74
N ASN A 258 -9.35 4.99 24.58
CA ASN A 258 -9.00 6.41 24.61
C ASN A 258 -8.56 6.96 23.24
N ARG A 259 -8.82 6.24 22.14
CA ARG A 259 -8.46 6.74 20.81
C ARG A 259 -9.48 7.78 20.32
N PRO A 260 -9.03 8.91 19.77
CA PRO A 260 -9.94 9.88 19.14
C PRO A 260 -10.50 9.25 17.87
N GLU A 261 -11.76 8.81 17.93
CA GLU A 261 -12.45 8.25 16.77
C GLU A 261 -13.00 9.40 15.91
N SER A 262 -12.33 9.70 14.80
CA SER A 262 -12.85 10.63 13.81
C SER A 262 -14.12 10.06 13.18
N LYS A 263 -15.13 10.91 12.94
CA LYS A 263 -16.34 10.53 12.16
C LYS A 263 -16.00 10.03 10.76
N HIS A 264 -14.84 10.40 10.26
CA HIS A 264 -14.25 9.91 9.01
C HIS A 264 -12.84 9.40 9.32
N PRO A 265 -12.70 8.11 9.69
CA PRO A 265 -11.39 7.51 9.92
C PRO A 265 -10.54 7.60 8.65
N ASP A 266 -9.28 7.98 8.81
CA ASP A 266 -8.34 7.92 7.70
C ASP A 266 -8.22 6.47 7.22
N GLN A 267 -8.25 6.27 5.90
CA GLN A 267 -8.08 4.94 5.28
C GLN A 267 -6.62 4.49 5.23
N ASN A 268 -5.73 5.22 5.92
CA ASN A 268 -4.32 4.89 6.02
C ASN A 268 -4.08 3.95 7.20
N PHE A 269 -2.95 3.24 7.17
CA PHE A 269 -2.50 2.48 8.32
C PHE A 269 -2.14 3.43 9.48
N ASP A 270 -2.19 2.90 10.70
CA ASP A 270 -1.83 3.65 11.89
C ASP A 270 -0.30 3.65 12.09
N SER A 271 0.32 4.77 11.72
CA SER A 271 1.77 4.97 11.83
C SER A 271 2.27 4.96 13.27
N GLU A 272 1.48 5.42 14.24
CA GLU A 272 1.89 5.47 15.64
C GLU A 272 1.94 4.07 16.25
N THR A 273 0.95 3.24 15.93
CA THR A 273 0.96 1.83 16.37
C THR A 273 2.11 1.07 15.74
N LEU A 274 2.32 1.24 14.43
CA LEU A 274 3.43 0.63 13.73
C LEU A 274 4.78 1.04 14.32
N ARG A 275 4.98 2.36 14.53
CA ARG A 275 6.21 2.90 15.11
C ARG A 275 6.44 2.33 16.51
N LYS A 276 5.42 2.25 17.38
CA LYS A 276 5.54 1.68 18.73
C LYS A 276 5.93 0.21 18.73
N GLU A 277 5.40 -0.58 17.80
CA GLU A 277 5.76 -1.99 17.67
C GLU A 277 7.20 -2.16 17.18
N LYS A 278 7.56 -1.48 16.08
CA LYS A 278 8.92 -1.52 15.51
C LYS A 278 9.98 -0.94 16.43
N ARG A 279 9.64 0.05 17.26
CA ARG A 279 10.54 0.59 18.28
C ARG A 279 11.00 -0.46 19.27
N LYS A 280 10.13 -1.39 19.67
CA LYS A 280 10.50 -2.48 20.59
C LYS A 280 11.47 -3.46 19.94
N GLU A 281 11.26 -3.78 18.66
CA GLU A 281 12.18 -4.65 17.89
C GLU A 281 13.57 -4.01 17.79
N VAL A 282 13.63 -2.73 17.40
CA VAL A 282 14.89 -1.97 17.27
C VAL A 282 15.60 -1.81 18.62
N GLU A 283 14.85 -1.51 19.69
CA GLU A 283 15.40 -1.39 21.05
C GLU A 283 16.04 -2.71 21.53
N LEU A 284 15.40 -3.85 21.25
CA LEU A 284 15.95 -5.16 21.58
C LEU A 284 17.26 -5.45 20.82
N GLU A 285 17.30 -5.14 19.53
CA GLU A 285 18.50 -5.32 18.72
C GLU A 285 19.66 -4.43 19.22
N ILE A 286 19.39 -3.16 19.49
CA ILE A 286 20.38 -2.24 20.06
C ILE A 286 20.86 -2.76 21.42
N ARG A 287 19.94 -3.27 22.26
CA ARG A 287 20.29 -3.82 23.58
C ARG A 287 21.27 -4.98 23.46
N ILE A 288 21.06 -5.92 22.53
CA ILE A 288 21.99 -7.04 22.32
C ILE A 288 23.39 -6.52 21.94
N GLN A 289 23.46 -5.52 21.05
CA GLN A 289 24.74 -4.90 20.67
C GLN A 289 25.40 -4.17 21.84
N VAL A 290 24.62 -3.45 22.66
CA VAL A 290 25.11 -2.78 23.86
C VAL A 290 25.63 -3.80 24.87
N ASP A 291 24.89 -4.88 25.13
CA ASP A 291 25.28 -5.91 26.10
C ASP A 291 26.64 -6.51 25.77
N GLU A 292 26.88 -6.82 24.50
CA GLU A 292 28.16 -7.38 24.07
C GLU A 292 29.31 -6.38 24.24
N LEU A 293 29.09 -5.11 23.89
CA LEU A 293 30.09 -4.05 24.12
C LEU A 293 30.36 -3.84 25.61
N MET A 294 29.32 -3.86 26.45
CA MET A 294 29.46 -3.65 27.89
C MET A 294 30.11 -4.83 28.61
N ARG A 295 29.93 -6.07 28.13
CA ARG A 295 30.71 -7.24 28.62
C ARG A 295 32.20 -7.07 28.36
N GLN A 296 32.57 -6.60 27.18
CA GLN A 296 33.96 -6.35 26.82
C GLN A 296 34.54 -5.20 27.65
N GLU A 297 33.77 -4.13 27.85
CA GLU A 297 34.18 -3.02 28.70
C GLU A 297 34.39 -3.45 30.16
N LEU A 298 33.46 -4.23 30.71
CA LEU A 298 33.57 -4.77 32.06
C LEU A 298 34.81 -5.65 32.24
N LYS A 299 35.12 -6.48 31.24
CA LYS A 299 36.33 -7.30 31.23
C LYS A 299 37.59 -6.43 31.29
N ASN A 300 37.62 -5.34 30.52
CA ASN A 300 38.74 -4.39 30.53
C ASN A 300 38.86 -3.66 31.88
N LEU A 301 37.73 -3.29 32.49
CA LEU A 301 37.72 -2.65 33.82
C LEU A 301 38.25 -3.57 34.92
N ARG A 302 37.87 -4.85 34.91
CA ARG A 302 38.39 -5.86 35.84
C ARG A 302 39.91 -6.06 35.71
N LEU A 303 40.41 -6.07 34.48
CA LEU A 303 41.86 -6.16 34.24
C LEU A 303 42.60 -4.92 34.75
N ALA A 304 42.07 -3.72 34.48
CA ALA A 304 42.73 -2.46 34.80
C ALA A 304 42.69 -2.09 36.30
N VAL A 305 41.57 -2.36 36.98
CA VAL A 305 41.33 -1.91 38.36
C VAL A 305 41.51 -3.05 39.36
N ASP A 306 40.82 -4.17 39.16
CA ASP A 306 40.84 -5.32 40.08
C ASP A 306 42.11 -6.18 39.94
N LYS A 307 42.89 -5.96 38.86
CA LYS A 307 44.07 -6.75 38.46
C LYS A 307 43.77 -8.26 38.35
N GLU A 308 42.54 -8.62 38.01
CA GLU A 308 42.16 -10.02 37.78
C GLU A 308 42.62 -10.47 36.39
N GLU A 309 43.68 -11.29 36.32
CA GLU A 309 44.09 -11.93 35.05
C GLU A 309 43.08 -13.00 34.60
N GLU A 310 42.92 -13.12 33.28
CA GLU A 310 42.01 -14.09 32.65
C GLU A 310 42.23 -15.52 33.16
N ARG A 311 41.19 -16.13 33.74
CA ARG A 311 41.09 -17.59 33.77
C ARG A 311 40.48 -18.04 32.44
N PRO A 312 41.19 -18.83 31.61
CA PRO A 312 40.65 -19.31 30.36
C PRO A 312 39.43 -20.20 30.61
N LEU A 313 38.32 -19.88 29.95
CA LEU A 313 37.13 -20.73 29.90
C LEU A 313 37.52 -22.04 29.17
N LYS A 314 37.51 -23.16 29.91
CA LYS A 314 37.71 -24.50 29.33
C LYS A 314 36.61 -24.77 28.30
N ALA A 315 37.00 -25.05 27.07
CA ALA A 315 36.12 -25.48 25.99
C ALA A 315 35.25 -26.69 26.44
N PRO A 316 33.97 -26.73 26.05
CA PRO A 316 33.13 -27.89 26.33
C PRO A 316 33.66 -29.09 25.52
N LYS A 317 33.98 -30.17 26.22
CA LYS A 317 34.30 -31.45 25.58
C LYS A 317 33.08 -31.90 24.76
N ALA A 318 33.29 -32.15 23.47
CA ALA A 318 32.36 -32.85 22.62
C ALA A 318 31.93 -34.15 23.30
N VAL A 319 30.62 -34.35 23.44
CA VAL A 319 30.04 -35.62 23.86
C VAL A 319 29.61 -36.30 22.56
N GLU A 320 30.42 -37.26 22.10
CA GLU A 320 29.93 -38.33 21.23
C GLU A 320 29.00 -39.22 22.05
N GLY A 321 27.83 -39.55 21.48
CA GLY A 321 26.80 -40.39 22.08
C GLY A 321 25.47 -40.23 21.36
#